data_AF-A0A949VR37-F1
#
_entry.id   AF-A0A949VR37-F1
#
_cell.length_a   1.000
_cell.length_b   1.000
_cell.length_c   1.000
_cell.angle_alpha   90.00
_cell.angle_beta   90.00
_cell.angle_gamma   90.00
#
_symmetry.space_group_name_H-M   'P 1'
#
loop_
_entity.id
_entity.type
_entity.pdbx_description
1 polymer ?
#
loop_
_entity_poly.entity_id
_entity_poly.type
_entity_poly.pdbx_seq_one_letter_code
_entity_poly.pdbx_strand_id
1 'polypeptide(L)'
;MTPAQYKAKYTSLKVKRKNGTIETVRVSRYVLNHSTVNTAAMEAFRSKYFSRGIDTDLTILSDSGEVTMSTGLTRSEDRFRRAGLPGLKISIEKNGREDAVITKNGVDWGGLAVYSFLGKGAPEHCQVVLQLAEHWGLATNGLQAYADSALGLDCNGFVGNYIWHGRKGNTWSHGGFRDLKGPDSQITNFFRDLPLVRRWEEINPSHTYLLGLVDSANNVIPGGGSVKDAGHIMITEPGRRSFGHWDTYSPRLWVVESTGGAVRPGLSEGWYECLDYNAKTGVFTLDRGEGIQAAHREIRCKIALLG
;
A
#
# COMPACT_ATOMS: atom_id res chain seq x y z
N MET A 1 4.77 10.50 -8.61
CA MET A 1 3.50 10.45 -7.86
C MET A 1 3.79 10.78 -6.41
N THR A 2 2.96 11.56 -5.73
CA THR A 2 3.13 11.89 -4.30
C THR A 2 2.42 10.86 -3.39
N PRO A 3 2.75 10.79 -2.09
CA PRO A 3 2.03 9.91 -1.16
C PRO A 3 0.52 10.15 -1.11
N ALA A 4 0.06 11.40 -1.16
CA ALA A 4 -1.37 11.73 -1.18
C ALA A 4 -2.05 11.25 -2.47
N GLN A 5 -1.37 11.38 -3.62
CA GLN A 5 -1.86 10.81 -4.88
C GLN A 5 -1.94 9.28 -4.81
N TYR A 6 -0.94 8.61 -4.22
CA TYR A 6 -0.95 7.16 -4.06
C TYR A 6 -2.05 6.68 -3.09
N LYS A 7 -2.26 7.41 -1.99
CA LYS A 7 -3.41 7.20 -1.09
C LYS A 7 -4.73 7.32 -1.84
N ALA A 8 -4.89 8.30 -2.73
CA ALA A 8 -6.12 8.49 -3.50
C ALA A 8 -6.45 7.27 -4.37
N LYS A 9 -5.43 6.54 -4.85
CA LYS A 9 -5.64 5.28 -5.58
C LYS A 9 -6.33 4.22 -4.73
N TYR A 10 -6.09 4.19 -3.42
CA TYR A 10 -6.78 3.29 -2.47
C TYR A 10 -8.19 3.77 -2.11
N THR A 11 -8.42 5.08 -2.06
CA THR A 11 -9.74 5.63 -1.68
C THR A 11 -10.71 5.80 -2.85
N SER A 12 -10.22 5.62 -4.08
CA SER A 12 -11.01 5.76 -5.30
C SER A 12 -10.69 4.64 -6.31
N LEU A 13 -10.55 3.39 -5.85
CA LEU A 13 -10.33 2.25 -6.75
C LEU A 13 -11.47 2.17 -7.75
N LYS A 14 -11.14 2.14 -9.03
CA LYS A 14 -12.10 1.86 -10.10
C LYS A 14 -12.11 0.36 -10.36
N VAL A 15 -13.24 -0.28 -10.14
CA VAL A 15 -13.41 -1.73 -10.30
C VAL A 15 -14.44 -1.99 -11.39
N LYS A 16 -14.03 -2.65 -12.48
CA LYS A 16 -14.93 -3.03 -13.57
C LYS A 16 -15.76 -4.24 -13.14
N ARG A 17 -17.07 -4.08 -13.10
CA ARG A 17 -18.03 -5.13 -12.74
C ARG A 17 -18.25 -6.09 -13.90
N LYS A 18 -18.80 -7.26 -13.59
CA LYS A 18 -19.16 -8.28 -14.61
C LYS A 18 -20.08 -7.75 -15.73
N ASN A 19 -20.94 -6.78 -15.44
CA ASN A 19 -21.83 -6.16 -16.43
C ASN A 19 -21.15 -5.05 -17.27
N GLY A 20 -19.83 -4.84 -17.11
CA GLY A 20 -19.06 -3.81 -17.80
C GLY A 20 -19.08 -2.42 -17.15
N THR A 21 -19.94 -2.18 -16.15
CA THR A 21 -19.96 -0.90 -15.42
C THR A 21 -18.73 -0.75 -14.52
N ILE A 22 -18.36 0.49 -14.18
CA ILE A 22 -17.25 0.78 -13.27
C ILE A 22 -17.82 1.25 -11.93
N GLU A 23 -17.46 0.56 -10.86
CA GLU A 23 -17.77 0.96 -9.48
C GLU A 23 -16.54 1.62 -8.84
N THR A 24 -16.77 2.64 -8.00
CA THR A 24 -15.69 3.24 -7.19
C THR A 24 -15.73 2.63 -5.80
N VAL A 25 -14.65 1.96 -5.42
CA VAL A 25 -14.51 1.26 -4.14
C VAL A 25 -13.37 1.90 -3.35
N ARG A 26 -13.52 1.97 -2.02
CA ARG A 26 -12.47 2.39 -1.09
C ARG A 26 -11.92 1.19 -0.34
N VAL A 27 -10.60 1.08 -0.29
CA VAL A 27 -9.87 0.18 0.60
C VAL A 27 -9.09 1.06 1.58
N SER A 28 -9.61 1.22 2.79
CA SER A 28 -8.98 2.09 3.80
C SER A 28 -8.88 1.47 5.19
N ARG A 29 -9.42 0.28 5.43
CA ARG A 29 -9.38 -0.35 6.75
C ARG A 29 -7.94 -0.59 7.17
N TYR A 30 -7.62 -0.30 8.43
CA TYR A 30 -6.33 -0.65 9.01
C TYR A 30 -6.23 -2.14 9.34
N VAL A 31 -5.11 -2.77 8.96
CA VAL A 31 -4.74 -4.14 9.34
C VAL A 31 -3.51 -4.02 10.22
N LEU A 32 -3.62 -4.28 11.53
CA LEU A 32 -2.49 -4.15 12.45
C LEU A 32 -1.58 -5.38 12.38
N ASN A 33 -2.19 -6.54 12.30
CA ASN A 33 -1.53 -7.85 12.29
C ASN A 33 -2.53 -8.92 11.77
N HIS A 34 -2.09 -10.18 11.77
CA HIS A 34 -2.92 -11.31 11.37
C HIS A 34 -4.22 -11.47 12.18
N SER A 35 -4.31 -10.98 13.44
CA SER A 35 -5.54 -11.11 14.22
C SER A 35 -6.65 -10.16 13.77
N THR A 36 -6.29 -9.10 13.03
CA THR A 36 -7.25 -8.17 12.41
C THR A 36 -7.65 -8.58 11.00
N VAL A 37 -7.09 -9.64 10.45
CA VAL A 37 -7.44 -10.15 9.12
C VAL A 37 -8.76 -10.91 9.21
N ASN A 38 -9.66 -10.69 8.25
CA ASN A 38 -10.85 -11.52 8.10
C ASN A 38 -10.44 -12.86 7.46
N THR A 39 -10.02 -13.80 8.32
CA THR A 39 -9.53 -15.12 7.90
C THR A 39 -10.57 -15.88 7.10
N ALA A 40 -11.85 -15.82 7.49
CA ALA A 40 -12.94 -16.46 6.77
C ALA A 40 -13.09 -15.95 5.32
N ALA A 41 -13.05 -14.63 5.12
CA ALA A 41 -13.12 -14.06 3.77
C ALA A 41 -11.89 -14.42 2.93
N MET A 42 -10.70 -14.38 3.53
CA MET A 42 -9.44 -14.77 2.88
C MET A 42 -9.44 -16.26 2.49
N GLU A 43 -9.90 -17.15 3.37
CA GLU A 43 -9.99 -18.59 3.13
C GLU A 43 -11.04 -18.92 2.05
N ALA A 44 -12.20 -18.29 2.10
CA ALA A 44 -13.22 -18.42 1.06
C ALA A 44 -12.68 -17.99 -0.31
N PHE A 45 -11.97 -16.87 -0.37
CA PHE A 45 -11.30 -16.41 -1.58
C PHE A 45 -10.24 -17.41 -2.07
N ARG A 46 -9.35 -17.86 -1.19
CA ARG A 46 -8.30 -18.84 -1.53
C ARG A 46 -8.90 -20.14 -2.03
N SER A 47 -9.96 -20.64 -1.41
CA SER A 47 -10.67 -21.85 -1.83
C SER A 47 -11.22 -21.73 -3.25
N LYS A 48 -11.84 -20.58 -3.60
CA LYS A 48 -12.27 -20.30 -4.97
C LYS A 48 -11.09 -20.18 -5.94
N TYR A 49 -10.04 -19.46 -5.56
CA TYR A 49 -8.84 -19.31 -6.39
C TYR A 49 -8.15 -20.65 -6.67
N PHE A 50 -8.00 -21.54 -5.68
CA PHE A 50 -7.38 -22.86 -5.89
C PHE A 50 -8.24 -23.78 -6.75
N SER A 51 -9.58 -23.70 -6.62
CA SER A 51 -10.48 -24.56 -7.41
C SER A 51 -10.70 -24.07 -8.84
N ARG A 52 -10.64 -22.76 -9.08
CA ARG A 52 -11.01 -22.16 -10.38
C ARG A 52 -9.85 -21.50 -11.12
N GLY A 53 -8.82 -21.06 -10.40
CA GLY A 53 -7.83 -20.11 -10.93
C GLY A 53 -8.48 -18.78 -11.29
N ILE A 54 -7.83 -18.01 -12.18
CA ILE A 54 -8.46 -16.84 -12.81
C ILE A 54 -9.27 -17.36 -14.01
N ASP A 55 -10.59 -17.47 -13.83
CA ASP A 55 -11.55 -18.02 -14.79
C ASP A 55 -12.45 -16.94 -15.44
N THR A 56 -12.12 -15.67 -15.25
CA THR A 56 -12.77 -14.53 -15.89
C THR A 56 -11.74 -13.50 -16.37
N ASP A 57 -12.10 -12.73 -17.39
CA ASP A 57 -11.27 -11.65 -17.88
C ASP A 57 -11.21 -10.54 -16.81
N LEU A 58 -10.00 -10.07 -16.52
CA LEU A 58 -9.77 -9.03 -15.52
C LEU A 58 -9.44 -7.73 -16.22
N THR A 59 -9.95 -6.62 -15.70
CA THR A 59 -9.57 -5.28 -16.17
C THR A 59 -8.96 -4.50 -15.02
N ILE A 60 -7.71 -4.06 -15.20
CA ILE A 60 -6.97 -3.28 -14.22
C ILE A 60 -6.87 -1.86 -14.76
N LEU A 61 -7.42 -0.93 -13.99
CA LEU A 61 -7.41 0.49 -14.30
C LEU A 61 -6.26 1.12 -13.53
N SER A 62 -5.15 1.40 -14.21
CA SER A 62 -3.97 2.06 -13.65
C SER A 62 -3.75 3.45 -14.26
N ASP A 63 -2.77 4.20 -13.75
CA ASP A 63 -2.41 5.51 -14.28
C ASP A 63 -1.80 5.43 -15.70
N SER A 64 -1.28 4.26 -16.07
CA SER A 64 -0.79 3.97 -17.43
C SER A 64 -1.92 3.54 -18.39
N GLY A 65 -3.16 3.48 -17.91
CA GLY A 65 -4.35 3.14 -18.70
C GLY A 65 -4.98 1.80 -18.31
N GLU A 66 -5.91 1.37 -19.16
CA GLU A 66 -6.61 0.09 -19.01
C GLU A 66 -5.72 -1.07 -19.49
N VAL A 67 -5.51 -2.05 -18.61
CA VAL A 67 -4.89 -3.33 -18.91
C VAL A 67 -5.93 -4.42 -18.75
N THR A 68 -6.24 -5.13 -19.84
CA THR A 68 -7.14 -6.29 -19.81
C THR A 68 -6.33 -7.57 -19.85
N MET A 69 -6.63 -8.47 -18.93
CA MET A 69 -6.11 -9.82 -18.91
C MET A 69 -7.20 -10.78 -19.38
N SER A 70 -7.02 -11.39 -20.55
CA SER A 70 -7.98 -12.34 -21.09
C SER A 70 -7.64 -13.79 -20.74
N THR A 71 -8.66 -14.52 -20.31
CA THR A 71 -8.62 -15.97 -20.07
C THR A 71 -8.46 -16.77 -21.36
N GLY A 72 -8.90 -16.23 -22.51
CA GLY A 72 -8.79 -16.87 -23.82
C GLY A 72 -7.34 -17.11 -24.26
N LEU A 73 -6.45 -16.14 -23.99
CA LEU A 73 -5.02 -16.25 -24.29
C LEU A 73 -4.35 -17.36 -23.46
N THR A 74 -4.77 -17.53 -22.20
CA THR A 74 -4.18 -18.55 -21.30
C THR A 74 -4.48 -19.99 -21.69
N ARG A 75 -5.65 -20.30 -22.29
CA ARG A 75 -5.91 -21.66 -22.82
C ARG A 75 -5.05 -21.99 -24.03
N SER A 76 -4.71 -20.99 -24.82
CA SER A 76 -3.80 -21.14 -25.96
C SER A 76 -2.36 -21.29 -25.46
N GLU A 77 -1.92 -20.46 -24.52
CA GLU A 77 -0.61 -20.59 -23.84
C GLU A 77 -0.41 -21.95 -23.16
N ASP A 78 -1.41 -22.45 -22.42
CA ASP A 78 -1.38 -23.77 -21.79
C ASP A 78 -1.30 -24.89 -22.84
N ARG A 79 -1.98 -24.73 -23.98
CA ARG A 79 -1.87 -25.67 -25.12
C ARG A 79 -0.46 -25.67 -25.70
N PHE A 80 0.14 -24.50 -25.90
CA PHE A 80 1.50 -24.35 -26.43
C PHE A 80 2.56 -24.89 -25.45
N ARG A 81 2.36 -24.70 -24.14
CA ARG A 81 3.22 -25.29 -23.10
C ARG A 81 3.16 -26.81 -23.10
N ARG A 82 1.97 -27.40 -23.17
CA ARG A 82 1.81 -28.86 -23.31
C ARG A 82 2.44 -29.38 -24.61
N ALA A 83 2.54 -28.54 -25.63
CA ALA A 83 3.21 -28.86 -26.89
C ALA A 83 4.74 -28.67 -26.87
N GLY A 84 5.35 -28.24 -25.75
CA GLY A 84 6.80 -28.08 -25.62
C GLY A 84 7.41 -26.96 -26.47
N LEU A 85 6.59 -26.03 -26.97
CA LEU A 85 7.06 -24.95 -27.84
C LEU A 85 7.58 -23.76 -27.01
N PRO A 86 8.80 -23.27 -27.26
CA PRO A 86 9.38 -22.17 -26.50
C PRO A 86 8.64 -20.85 -26.79
N GLY A 87 7.98 -20.33 -25.75
CA GLY A 87 7.64 -18.93 -25.51
C GLY A 87 7.06 -18.15 -26.69
N LEU A 88 5.73 -18.11 -26.80
CA LEU A 88 5.06 -17.11 -27.62
C LEU A 88 5.16 -15.73 -26.93
N LYS A 89 5.78 -14.76 -27.60
CA LYS A 89 5.54 -13.33 -27.31
C LYS A 89 4.15 -12.99 -27.86
N ILE A 90 3.24 -12.62 -26.98
CA ILE A 90 1.94 -12.08 -27.38
C ILE A 90 2.10 -10.56 -27.39
N SER A 91 1.76 -9.96 -28.51
CA SER A 91 1.68 -8.52 -28.70
C SER A 91 0.22 -8.09 -28.65
N ILE A 92 -0.04 -6.94 -28.04
CA ILE A 92 -1.33 -6.23 -28.13
C ILE A 92 -1.03 -4.84 -28.70
N GLU A 93 -1.77 -4.45 -29.73
CA GLU A 93 -1.68 -3.13 -30.34
C GLU A 93 -2.46 -2.09 -29.53
N LYS A 94 -1.80 -0.96 -29.25
CA LYS A 94 -2.47 0.26 -28.83
C LYS A 94 -1.86 1.44 -29.61
N ASN A 95 -2.68 2.14 -30.39
CA ASN A 95 -2.25 3.26 -31.25
C ASN A 95 -1.07 2.94 -32.21
N GLY A 96 -0.95 1.69 -32.67
CA GLY A 96 0.14 1.26 -33.56
C GLY A 96 1.51 1.10 -32.87
N ARG A 97 1.58 1.07 -31.53
CA ARG A 97 2.80 0.71 -30.79
C ARG A 97 2.52 -0.41 -29.78
N GLU A 98 3.51 -1.30 -29.69
CA GLU A 98 3.47 -2.56 -28.94
C GLU A 98 3.65 -2.28 -27.44
N ASP A 99 2.57 -2.38 -26.65
CA ASP A 99 2.64 -2.31 -25.19
C ASP A 99 2.52 -3.71 -24.58
N ALA A 100 3.31 -3.96 -23.53
CA ALA A 100 3.65 -5.28 -23.03
C ALA A 100 2.46 -6.12 -22.53
N VAL A 101 2.36 -7.36 -23.01
CA VAL A 101 1.43 -8.38 -22.49
C VAL A 101 2.05 -9.06 -21.27
N ILE A 102 1.38 -8.93 -20.13
CA ILE A 102 1.73 -9.65 -18.92
C ILE A 102 1.05 -11.01 -18.97
N THR A 103 1.77 -12.04 -19.43
CA THR A 103 1.28 -13.42 -19.38
C THR A 103 1.11 -13.84 -17.91
N LYS A 104 0.21 -14.78 -17.62
CA LYS A 104 0.03 -15.39 -16.29
C LYS A 104 1.35 -15.97 -15.74
N ASN A 105 2.29 -16.27 -16.64
CA ASN A 105 3.60 -16.82 -16.34
C ASN A 105 4.57 -15.71 -15.89
N GLY A 106 4.48 -15.36 -14.61
CA GLY A 106 5.41 -14.41 -13.97
C GLY A 106 4.78 -13.61 -12.84
N VAL A 107 3.44 -13.58 -12.79
CA VAL A 107 2.71 -12.88 -11.74
C VAL A 107 2.16 -13.89 -10.73
N ASP A 108 2.64 -13.82 -9.49
CA ASP A 108 2.15 -14.64 -8.37
C ASP A 108 0.81 -14.11 -7.88
N TRP A 109 -0.26 -14.37 -8.64
CA TRP A 109 -1.61 -13.92 -8.31
C TRP A 109 -2.12 -14.43 -6.97
N GLY A 110 -1.73 -15.65 -6.58
CA GLY A 110 -2.08 -16.20 -5.29
C GLY A 110 -1.45 -15.38 -4.15
N GLY A 111 -0.16 -15.09 -4.26
CA GLY A 111 0.56 -14.20 -3.35
C GLY A 111 -0.05 -12.80 -3.32
N LEU A 112 -0.17 -12.13 -4.47
CA LEU A 112 -0.70 -10.76 -4.57
C LEU A 112 -2.11 -10.63 -3.96
N ALA A 113 -2.97 -11.63 -4.20
CA ALA A 113 -4.30 -11.67 -3.62
C ALA A 113 -4.22 -11.78 -2.09
N VAL A 114 -3.45 -12.74 -1.55
CA VAL A 114 -3.27 -12.92 -0.10
C VAL A 114 -2.75 -11.63 0.55
N TYR A 115 -1.75 -10.99 -0.06
CA TYR A 115 -1.19 -9.75 0.46
C TYR A 115 -2.22 -8.61 0.54
N SER A 116 -3.25 -8.58 -0.31
CA SER A 116 -4.34 -7.61 -0.21
C SER A 116 -5.18 -7.77 1.07
N PHE A 117 -5.37 -9.01 1.55
CA PHE A 117 -6.04 -9.27 2.84
C PHE A 117 -5.14 -8.93 4.04
N LEU A 118 -3.82 -9.08 3.87
CA LEU A 118 -2.82 -8.80 4.90
C LEU A 118 -2.44 -7.31 5.02
N GLY A 119 -3.06 -6.43 4.23
CA GLY A 119 -2.73 -5.01 4.26
C GLY A 119 -1.52 -4.60 3.43
N LYS A 120 -1.03 -5.48 2.57
CA LYS A 120 0.21 -5.34 1.79
C LYS A 120 0.00 -5.25 0.28
N GLY A 121 -1.24 -5.43 -0.20
CA GLY A 121 -1.55 -5.36 -1.62
C GLY A 121 -1.51 -3.92 -2.16
N ALA A 122 -1.00 -3.75 -3.37
CA ALA A 122 -1.12 -2.50 -4.13
C ALA A 122 -2.58 -2.25 -4.53
N PRO A 123 -2.97 -1.01 -4.92
CA PRO A 123 -4.33 -0.71 -5.36
C PRO A 123 -4.82 -1.65 -6.48
N GLU A 124 -3.95 -1.98 -7.42
CA GLU A 124 -4.26 -2.89 -8.53
C GLU A 124 -4.51 -4.33 -8.07
N HIS A 125 -3.83 -4.80 -7.02
CA HIS A 125 -4.10 -6.13 -6.44
C HIS A 125 -5.49 -6.18 -5.81
N CYS A 126 -5.87 -5.11 -5.10
CA CYS A 126 -7.20 -4.95 -4.55
C CYS A 126 -8.28 -4.92 -5.66
N GLN A 127 -8.04 -4.26 -6.81
CA GLN A 127 -8.96 -4.29 -7.95
C GLN A 127 -9.20 -5.72 -8.46
N VAL A 128 -8.14 -6.52 -8.54
CA VAL A 128 -8.23 -7.92 -9.00
C VAL A 128 -8.99 -8.77 -7.99
N VAL A 129 -8.69 -8.65 -6.70
CA VAL A 129 -9.40 -9.38 -5.65
C VAL A 129 -10.89 -9.03 -5.65
N LEU A 130 -11.25 -7.75 -5.84
CA LEU A 130 -12.65 -7.33 -5.88
C LEU A 130 -13.39 -7.86 -7.12
N GLN A 131 -12.78 -7.83 -8.30
CA GLN A 131 -13.36 -8.43 -9.52
C GLN A 131 -13.60 -9.93 -9.36
N LEU A 132 -12.62 -10.65 -8.82
CA LEU A 132 -12.74 -12.09 -8.59
C LEU A 132 -13.76 -12.42 -7.49
N ALA A 133 -13.80 -11.62 -6.41
CA ALA A 133 -14.79 -11.78 -5.35
C ALA A 133 -16.22 -11.55 -5.85
N GLU A 134 -16.45 -10.56 -6.72
CA GLU A 134 -17.74 -10.38 -7.39
C GLU A 134 -18.04 -11.59 -8.30
N HIS A 135 -17.10 -11.95 -9.17
CA HIS A 135 -17.28 -13.03 -10.14
C HIS A 135 -17.63 -14.37 -9.48
N TRP A 136 -17.00 -14.69 -8.34
CA TRP A 136 -17.25 -15.91 -7.59
C TRP A 136 -18.41 -15.83 -6.58
N GLY A 137 -19.11 -14.69 -6.52
CA GLY A 137 -20.24 -14.49 -5.62
C GLY A 137 -19.86 -14.40 -4.13
N LEU A 138 -18.63 -13.97 -3.82
CA LEU A 138 -18.16 -13.74 -2.45
C LEU A 138 -18.57 -12.35 -1.93
N ALA A 139 -18.76 -11.38 -2.82
CA ALA A 139 -19.19 -10.02 -2.49
C ALA A 139 -20.73 -9.89 -2.44
N THR A 140 -21.39 -10.72 -1.63
CA THR A 140 -22.87 -10.83 -1.60
C THR A 140 -23.59 -9.54 -1.22
N ASN A 141 -22.94 -8.68 -0.43
CA ASN A 141 -23.46 -7.38 0.01
C ASN A 141 -22.88 -6.20 -0.80
N GLY A 142 -22.32 -6.47 -1.98
CA GLY A 142 -21.65 -5.47 -2.83
C GLY A 142 -20.14 -5.36 -2.59
N LEU A 143 -19.45 -4.73 -3.54
CA LEU A 143 -17.99 -4.64 -3.56
C LEU A 143 -17.44 -3.82 -2.39
N GLN A 144 -18.08 -2.69 -2.07
CA GLN A 144 -17.66 -1.85 -0.94
C GLN A 144 -17.76 -2.59 0.40
N ALA A 145 -18.86 -3.30 0.65
CA ALA A 145 -19.02 -4.08 1.88
C ALA A 145 -17.99 -5.22 1.98
N TYR A 146 -17.65 -5.85 0.85
CA TYR A 146 -16.57 -6.84 0.80
C TYR A 146 -15.20 -6.19 1.07
N ALA A 147 -14.90 -5.05 0.46
CA ALA A 147 -13.67 -4.31 0.69
C ALA A 147 -13.49 -3.90 2.16
N ASP A 148 -14.51 -3.31 2.79
CA ASP A 148 -14.47 -2.87 4.18
C ASP A 148 -14.28 -4.05 5.16
N SER A 149 -14.85 -5.21 4.85
CA SER A 149 -14.81 -6.39 5.71
C SER A 149 -13.64 -7.33 5.47
N ALA A 150 -13.06 -7.36 4.28
CA ALA A 150 -12.06 -8.35 3.89
C ALA A 150 -10.68 -7.75 3.57
N LEU A 151 -10.64 -6.55 3.00
CA LEU A 151 -9.40 -5.90 2.56
C LEU A 151 -8.98 -4.83 3.55
N GLY A 152 -7.71 -4.47 3.50
CA GLY A 152 -7.21 -3.35 4.29
C GLY A 152 -5.78 -3.01 3.93
N LEU A 153 -5.15 -2.23 4.80
CA LEU A 153 -3.80 -1.71 4.66
C LEU A 153 -3.11 -1.68 6.01
N ASP A 154 -1.88 -2.18 6.06
CA ASP A 154 -0.98 -1.90 7.17
C ASP A 154 -0.06 -0.73 6.83
N CYS A 155 0.64 -0.21 7.84
CA CYS A 155 1.53 0.94 7.68
C CYS A 155 2.70 0.67 6.71
N ASN A 156 3.38 -0.46 6.86
CA ASN A 156 4.48 -0.90 5.99
C ASN A 156 4.00 -1.23 4.58
N GLY A 157 2.81 -1.78 4.44
CA GLY A 157 2.16 -2.14 3.20
C GLY A 157 1.84 -0.89 2.40
N PHE A 158 1.26 0.14 3.04
CA PHE A 158 1.05 1.42 2.38
C PHE A 158 2.38 2.09 2.00
N VAL A 159 3.29 2.30 2.95
CA VAL A 159 4.56 3.01 2.70
C VAL A 159 5.46 2.26 1.72
N GLY A 160 5.60 0.94 1.89
CA GLY A 160 6.38 0.08 1.01
C GLY A 160 5.80 0.01 -0.40
N ASN A 161 4.48 -0.09 -0.56
CA ASN A 161 3.87 -0.01 -1.88
C ASN A 161 4.05 1.37 -2.52
N TYR A 162 3.97 2.48 -1.76
CA TYR A 162 4.28 3.80 -2.30
C TYR A 162 5.73 3.88 -2.78
N ILE A 163 6.70 3.45 -1.98
CA ILE A 163 8.12 3.48 -2.36
C ILE A 163 8.35 2.62 -3.60
N TRP A 164 7.76 1.42 -3.63
CA TRP A 164 7.98 0.45 -4.70
C TRP A 164 7.25 0.84 -6.00
N HIS A 165 5.97 1.15 -5.94
CA HIS A 165 5.15 1.46 -7.12
C HIS A 165 5.07 2.96 -7.40
N GLY A 166 4.67 3.76 -6.42
CA GLY A 166 4.43 5.20 -6.59
C GLY A 166 5.70 6.02 -6.88
N ARG A 167 6.80 5.73 -6.17
CA ARG A 167 8.08 6.44 -6.29
C ARG A 167 9.01 5.83 -7.33
N LYS A 168 9.33 4.54 -7.22
CA LYS A 168 10.25 3.86 -8.15
C LYS A 168 9.61 3.55 -9.51
N GLY A 169 8.28 3.61 -9.64
CA GLY A 169 7.58 3.33 -10.89
C GLY A 169 7.56 1.84 -11.26
N ASN A 170 7.83 0.93 -10.33
CA ASN A 170 7.77 -0.50 -10.63
C ASN A 170 6.34 -0.92 -10.96
N THR A 171 6.21 -1.83 -11.92
CA THR A 171 4.92 -2.36 -12.36
C THR A 171 4.19 -3.06 -11.22
N TRP A 172 2.87 -2.85 -11.13
CA TRP A 172 2.02 -3.50 -10.12
C TRP A 172 2.07 -5.03 -10.18
N SER A 173 2.40 -5.60 -11.35
CA SER A 173 2.57 -7.05 -11.56
C SER A 173 3.76 -7.66 -10.82
N HIS A 174 4.70 -6.81 -10.37
CA HIS A 174 5.79 -7.21 -9.50
C HIS A 174 5.54 -6.67 -8.10
N GLY A 175 5.02 -7.51 -7.19
CA GLY A 175 4.57 -7.07 -5.87
C GLY A 175 5.66 -6.52 -4.93
N GLY A 176 6.94 -6.56 -5.33
CA GLY A 176 8.05 -6.06 -4.51
C GLY A 176 8.24 -6.85 -3.21
N PHE A 177 7.59 -8.01 -3.09
CA PHE A 177 7.74 -8.90 -1.96
C PHE A 177 9.19 -9.38 -1.90
N ARG A 178 9.79 -9.38 -0.71
CA ARG A 178 11.22 -9.66 -0.47
C ARG A 178 12.19 -8.56 -0.92
N ASP A 179 11.73 -7.46 -1.53
CA ASP A 179 12.58 -6.28 -1.65
C ASP A 179 12.87 -5.73 -0.24
N LEU A 180 14.04 -5.11 -0.08
CA LEU A 180 14.44 -4.50 1.20
C LEU A 180 13.59 -3.28 1.56
N LYS A 181 12.93 -2.65 0.57
CA LYS A 181 12.05 -1.48 0.75
C LYS A 181 10.70 -1.69 0.04
N GLY A 182 10.21 -2.94 0.06
CA GLY A 182 8.90 -3.34 -0.44
C GLY A 182 7.81 -3.37 0.65
N PRO A 183 6.56 -3.72 0.28
CA PRO A 183 5.44 -3.72 1.23
C PRO A 183 5.58 -4.70 2.40
N ASP A 184 6.38 -5.76 2.22
CA ASP A 184 6.62 -6.80 3.23
C ASP A 184 7.91 -6.56 4.06
N SER A 185 8.61 -5.45 3.82
CA SER A 185 9.84 -5.14 4.55
C SER A 185 9.54 -4.74 6.01
N GLN A 186 10.45 -5.11 6.91
CA GLN A 186 10.49 -4.54 8.25
C GLN A 186 10.80 -3.04 8.20
N ILE A 187 10.28 -2.29 9.17
CA ILE A 187 10.45 -0.83 9.25
C ILE A 187 11.94 -0.46 9.27
N THR A 188 12.75 -1.19 10.04
CA THR A 188 14.20 -0.99 10.15
C THR A 188 14.92 -1.03 8.80
N ASN A 189 14.47 -1.84 7.84
CA ASN A 189 15.09 -1.93 6.52
C ASN A 189 14.90 -0.65 5.69
N PHE A 190 13.81 0.09 5.90
CA PHE A 190 13.63 1.39 5.25
C PHE A 190 14.64 2.42 5.75
N PHE A 191 15.04 2.35 7.02
CA PHE A 191 15.91 3.33 7.67
C PHE A 191 17.40 3.01 7.57
N ARG A 192 17.78 1.74 7.31
CA ARG A 192 19.18 1.29 7.35
C ARG A 192 20.14 2.13 6.50
N ASP A 193 19.69 2.54 5.32
CA ASP A 193 20.52 3.18 4.29
C ASP A 193 20.04 4.60 3.94
N LEU A 194 19.20 5.22 4.78
CA LEU A 194 18.69 6.58 4.54
C LEU A 194 19.36 7.60 5.47
N PRO A 195 19.65 8.83 4.98
CA PRO A 195 20.14 9.91 5.82
C PRO A 195 19.13 10.24 6.92
N LEU A 196 19.53 10.09 8.18
CA LEU A 196 18.71 10.47 9.32
C LEU A 196 18.78 11.97 9.56
N VAL A 197 17.62 12.59 9.73
CA VAL A 197 17.49 13.97 10.18
C VAL A 197 17.85 14.02 11.67
N ARG A 198 18.66 14.98 12.09
CA ARG A 198 19.06 15.16 13.49
C ARG A 198 18.39 16.35 14.16
N ARG A 199 18.06 17.36 13.37
CA ARG A 199 17.47 18.61 13.85
C ARG A 199 16.23 18.95 13.03
N TRP A 200 15.23 19.56 13.67
CA TRP A 200 13.99 19.93 12.97
C TRP A 200 14.25 20.93 11.84
N GLU A 201 15.24 21.80 12.04
CA GLU A 201 15.69 22.84 11.13
C GLU A 201 16.34 22.28 9.84
N GLU A 202 16.73 21.01 9.82
CA GLU A 202 17.25 20.32 8.62
C GLU A 202 16.12 19.89 7.68
N ILE A 203 14.86 19.97 8.11
CA ILE A 203 13.71 19.55 7.33
C ILE A 203 13.37 20.61 6.29
N ASN A 204 13.35 20.18 5.03
CA ASN A 204 12.86 20.96 3.91
C ASN A 204 11.47 20.43 3.51
N PRO A 205 10.39 21.24 3.62
CA PRO A 205 9.05 20.83 3.24
C PRO A 205 8.90 20.37 1.78
N SER A 206 9.84 20.70 0.88
CA SER A 206 9.82 20.20 -0.51
C SER A 206 10.28 18.75 -0.65
N HIS A 207 10.80 18.12 0.41
CA HIS A 207 11.27 16.73 0.39
C HIS A 207 10.27 15.76 1.02
N THR A 208 10.42 14.49 0.66
CA THR A 208 9.70 13.39 1.28
C THR A 208 10.56 12.76 2.38
N TYR A 209 9.98 12.51 3.54
CA TYR A 209 10.63 11.89 4.68
C TYR A 209 9.84 10.65 5.13
N LEU A 210 10.56 9.67 5.66
CA LEU A 210 9.98 8.56 6.41
C LEU A 210 10.05 8.86 7.90
N LEU A 211 8.98 8.54 8.62
CA LEU A 211 8.89 8.64 10.07
C LEU A 211 8.69 7.23 10.62
N GLY A 212 9.53 6.80 11.55
CA GLY A 212 9.47 5.46 12.15
C GLY A 212 9.46 5.55 13.67
N LEU A 213 8.46 4.95 14.31
CA LEU A 213 8.37 4.93 15.77
C LEU A 213 9.60 4.29 16.40
N VAL A 214 10.00 4.82 17.56
CA VAL A 214 11.15 4.30 18.32
C VAL A 214 10.74 3.71 19.66
N ASP A 215 11.52 2.73 20.11
CA ASP A 215 11.41 2.15 21.45
C ASP A 215 12.02 3.06 22.54
N SER A 216 12.01 2.59 23.78
CA SER A 216 12.63 3.28 24.92
C SER A 216 14.14 3.43 24.79
N ALA A 217 14.80 2.59 24.00
CA ALA A 217 16.22 2.65 23.68
C ALA A 217 16.54 3.50 22.44
N ASN A 218 15.54 4.22 21.88
CA ASN A 218 15.66 5.08 20.71
C ASN A 218 15.95 4.33 19.39
N ASN A 219 15.67 3.03 19.33
CA ASN A 219 15.78 2.23 18.11
C ASN A 219 14.45 2.23 17.36
N VAL A 220 14.51 2.24 16.02
CA VAL A 220 13.31 2.09 15.20
C VAL A 220 12.70 0.72 15.46
N ILE A 221 11.42 0.69 15.82
CA ILE A 221 10.71 -0.56 16.07
C ILE A 221 10.48 -1.24 14.71
N PRO A 222 10.97 -2.48 14.48
CA PRO A 222 10.96 -3.12 13.16
C PRO A 222 9.56 -3.44 12.61
N GLY A 223 8.52 -3.33 13.42
CA GLY A 223 7.19 -3.84 13.11
C GLY A 223 7.05 -5.31 13.53
N GLY A 224 5.81 -5.79 13.58
CA GLY A 224 5.48 -7.07 14.23
C GLY A 224 5.47 -6.95 15.76
N GLY A 225 5.16 -8.06 16.44
CA GLY A 225 5.08 -8.10 17.91
C GLY A 225 3.66 -7.93 18.47
N SER A 226 3.58 -7.72 19.78
CA SER A 226 2.31 -7.48 20.48
C SER A 226 1.73 -6.12 20.05
N VAL A 227 0.42 -5.92 20.24
CA VAL A 227 -0.23 -4.61 19.96
C VAL A 227 0.45 -3.47 20.72
N LYS A 228 1.04 -3.74 21.89
CA LYS A 228 1.69 -2.74 22.74
C LYS A 228 3.07 -2.31 22.24
N ASP A 229 3.73 -3.15 21.46
CA ASP A 229 5.09 -2.95 20.96
C ASP A 229 5.12 -2.83 19.44
N ALA A 230 3.96 -2.61 18.81
CA ALA A 230 3.85 -2.55 17.36
C ALA A 230 4.56 -1.30 16.84
N GLY A 231 5.53 -1.51 15.95
CA GLY A 231 6.14 -0.43 15.18
C GLY A 231 5.13 0.24 14.25
N HIS A 232 5.45 1.45 13.82
CA HIS A 232 4.64 2.17 12.84
C HIS A 232 5.53 3.06 11.96
N ILE A 233 5.18 3.11 10.68
CA ILE A 233 5.90 3.90 9.67
C ILE A 233 4.93 4.82 8.94
N MET A 234 5.36 6.06 8.72
CA MET A 234 4.60 7.06 7.98
C MET A 234 5.49 7.75 6.94
N ILE A 235 4.86 8.55 6.08
CA ILE A 235 5.55 9.26 5.02
C ILE A 235 5.01 10.69 4.85
N THR A 236 5.89 11.65 4.59
CA THR A 236 5.48 13.04 4.36
C THR A 236 5.07 13.29 2.92
N GLU A 237 4.03 14.11 2.73
CA GLU A 237 3.71 14.72 1.44
C GLU A 237 4.66 15.91 1.19
N PRO A 238 5.44 15.90 0.10
CA PRO A 238 6.32 17.01 -0.22
C PRO A 238 5.53 18.22 -0.74
N GLY A 239 6.08 19.42 -0.56
CA GLY A 239 5.60 20.66 -1.14
C GLY A 239 4.45 21.34 -0.38
N ARG A 240 3.88 20.70 0.65
CA ARG A 240 2.88 21.34 1.51
C ARG A 240 3.55 22.18 2.59
N ARG A 241 3.00 23.37 2.86
CA ARG A 241 3.51 24.29 3.89
C ARG A 241 2.41 24.68 4.86
N SER A 242 2.75 24.64 6.14
CA SER A 242 1.98 25.18 7.25
C SER A 242 2.95 25.43 8.40
N PHE A 243 2.59 26.32 9.32
CA PHE A 243 3.41 26.69 10.47
C PHE A 243 2.75 26.20 11.75
N GLY A 244 3.58 25.92 12.77
CA GLY A 244 3.18 25.41 14.07
C GLY A 244 2.14 26.29 14.76
N HIS A 245 1.31 25.69 15.62
CA HIS A 245 0.46 26.47 16.51
C HIS A 245 1.32 27.15 17.60
N TRP A 246 2.40 26.49 18.04
CA TRP A 246 3.23 26.95 19.16
C TRP A 246 4.45 27.75 18.71
N ASP A 247 4.90 27.56 17.47
CA ASP A 247 5.98 28.32 16.86
C ASP A 247 5.63 28.64 15.39
N THR A 248 5.42 29.92 15.09
CA THR A 248 5.09 30.41 13.75
C THR A 248 6.22 30.22 12.75
N TYR A 249 7.43 29.86 13.20
CA TYR A 249 8.60 29.69 12.35
C TYR A 249 8.97 28.22 12.12
N SER A 250 8.45 27.30 12.93
CA SER A 250 8.68 25.87 12.76
C SER A 250 7.73 25.29 11.71
N PRO A 251 8.25 24.66 10.63
CA PRO A 251 7.40 24.05 9.63
C PRO A 251 6.64 22.87 10.23
N ARG A 252 5.38 22.68 9.82
CA ARG A 252 4.63 21.44 10.04
C ARG A 252 4.84 20.50 8.87
N LEU A 253 4.80 19.20 9.14
CA LEU A 253 4.89 18.17 8.10
C LEU A 253 3.50 17.65 7.77
N TRP A 254 3.09 17.68 6.50
CA TRP A 254 1.89 16.94 6.11
C TRP A 254 2.26 15.47 5.97
N VAL A 255 1.67 14.62 6.79
CA VAL A 255 1.96 13.19 6.82
C VAL A 255 0.78 12.42 6.26
N VAL A 256 1.07 11.35 5.52
CA VAL A 256 0.12 10.37 5.03
C VAL A 256 0.49 9.01 5.64
N GLU A 257 -0.49 8.30 6.20
CA GLU A 257 -0.26 7.05 6.92
C GLU A 257 -1.47 6.11 6.87
N SER A 258 -1.26 4.81 7.09
CA SER A 258 -2.31 3.84 7.45
C SER A 258 -2.14 3.50 8.93
N THR A 259 -3.08 3.86 9.79
CA THR A 259 -2.89 3.81 11.25
C THR A 259 -4.13 3.34 12.01
N GLY A 260 -3.90 2.60 13.10
CA GLY A 260 -4.94 2.26 14.07
C GLY A 260 -5.26 3.38 15.06
N GLY A 261 -4.35 4.37 15.20
CA GLY A 261 -4.50 5.46 16.17
C GLY A 261 -5.40 6.62 15.71
N ALA A 262 -5.90 6.58 14.47
CA ALA A 262 -6.84 7.57 13.98
C ALA A 262 -8.22 7.39 14.61
N VAL A 263 -9.00 8.47 14.72
CA VAL A 263 -10.42 8.42 15.17
C VAL A 263 -11.22 7.47 14.27
N ARG A 264 -10.88 7.42 12.98
CA ARG A 264 -11.34 6.39 12.04
C ARG A 264 -10.11 5.59 11.57
N PRO A 265 -9.87 4.38 12.12
CA PRO A 265 -8.71 3.57 11.79
C PRO A 265 -8.58 3.33 10.28
N GLY A 266 -7.38 3.53 9.75
CA GLY A 266 -7.13 3.39 8.33
C GLY A 266 -6.18 4.41 7.72
N LEU A 267 -6.34 4.64 6.42
CA LEU A 267 -5.67 5.74 5.71
C LEU A 267 -6.09 7.08 6.28
N SER A 268 -5.11 7.84 6.75
CA SER A 268 -5.28 9.18 7.29
C SER A 268 -4.22 10.11 6.74
N GLU A 269 -4.46 11.41 6.88
CA GLU A 269 -3.48 12.44 6.60
C GLU A 269 -3.70 13.62 7.54
N GLY A 270 -2.63 14.32 7.87
CA GLY A 270 -2.71 15.42 8.83
C GLY A 270 -1.38 16.15 8.97
N TRP A 271 -1.46 17.29 9.65
CA TRP A 271 -0.29 18.10 9.96
C TRP A 271 0.36 17.66 11.27
N TYR A 272 1.63 17.29 11.17
CA TYR A 272 2.48 16.93 12.29
C TYR A 272 3.31 18.14 12.73
N GLU A 273 3.43 18.32 14.03
CA GLU A 273 4.19 19.40 14.65
C GLU A 273 5.27 18.83 15.56
N CYS A 274 6.47 19.41 15.50
CA CYS A 274 7.56 19.02 16.39
C CYS A 274 7.38 19.69 17.75
N LEU A 275 7.34 18.87 18.80
CA LEU A 275 7.26 19.33 20.19
C LEU A 275 8.66 19.44 20.81
N ASP A 276 9.52 18.46 20.53
CA ASP A 276 10.90 18.39 21.02
C ASP A 276 11.75 17.50 20.12
N TYR A 277 13.08 17.66 20.15
CA TYR A 277 14.00 16.74 19.49
C TYR A 277 15.34 16.64 20.21
N ASN A 278 15.96 15.45 20.14
CA ASN A 278 17.31 15.21 20.65
C ASN A 278 18.30 15.05 19.50
N ALA A 279 19.12 16.08 19.26
CA ALA A 279 20.09 16.11 18.17
C ALA A 279 21.13 14.96 18.21
N LYS A 280 21.46 14.45 19.40
CA LYS A 280 22.42 13.35 19.55
C LYS A 280 21.83 12.02 19.08
N THR A 281 20.58 11.75 19.44
CA THR A 281 19.91 10.48 19.10
C THR A 281 19.15 10.54 17.78
N GLY A 282 18.83 11.74 17.29
CA GLY A 282 17.94 11.97 16.14
C GLY A 282 16.49 11.57 16.40
N VAL A 283 16.06 11.56 17.67
CA VAL A 283 14.68 11.26 18.05
C VAL A 283 13.89 12.54 18.18
N PHE A 284 12.70 12.53 17.58
CA PHE A 284 11.73 13.62 17.60
C PHE A 284 10.49 13.19 18.39
N THR A 285 9.97 14.11 19.19
CA THR A 285 8.64 14.01 19.80
C THR A 285 7.69 14.86 18.97
N LEU A 286 6.66 14.26 18.37
CA LEU A 286 5.74 14.93 17.45
C LEU A 286 4.29 14.85 17.95
N ASP A 287 3.53 15.93 17.76
CA ASP A 287 2.06 15.92 17.79
C ASP A 287 1.56 15.57 16.38
N ARG A 288 0.73 14.53 16.25
CA ARG A 288 0.11 14.10 14.99
C ARG A 288 -1.11 14.93 14.58
N GLY A 289 -1.56 15.81 15.46
CA GLY A 289 -2.65 16.76 15.22
C GLY A 289 -4.05 16.18 15.38
N GLU A 290 -5.02 16.87 14.79
CA GLU A 290 -6.43 16.52 14.86
C GLU A 290 -6.76 15.24 14.06
N GLY A 291 -7.83 14.55 14.45
CA GLY A 291 -8.24 13.29 13.81
C GLY A 291 -7.49 12.05 14.31
N ILE A 292 -6.53 12.23 15.22
CA ILE A 292 -5.85 11.16 15.96
C ILE A 292 -6.42 11.06 17.39
N GLN A 293 -6.57 9.83 17.88
CA GLN A 293 -7.02 9.57 19.25
C GLN A 293 -6.01 10.13 20.25
N ALA A 294 -6.49 10.65 21.38
CA ALA A 294 -5.64 11.33 22.38
C ALA A 294 -4.43 10.49 22.83
N ALA A 295 -4.63 9.18 23.09
CA ALA A 295 -3.57 8.26 23.52
C ALA A 295 -2.49 7.99 22.45
N HIS A 296 -2.76 8.36 21.20
CA HIS A 296 -1.88 8.15 20.06
C HIS A 296 -1.38 9.46 19.45
N ARG A 297 -1.74 10.60 20.04
CA ARG A 297 -1.51 11.94 19.48
C ARG A 297 -0.06 12.37 19.55
N GLU A 298 0.60 12.14 20.67
CA GLU A 298 2.04 12.33 20.82
C GLU A 298 2.78 11.03 20.48
N ILE A 299 3.84 11.13 19.67
CA ILE A 299 4.69 10.00 19.30
C ILE A 299 6.16 10.36 19.38
N ARG A 300 7.00 9.32 19.57
CA ARG A 300 8.46 9.42 19.45
C ARG A 300 8.90 8.69 18.20
N CYS A 301 9.67 9.35 17.33
CA CYS A 301 10.10 8.76 16.07
C CYS A 301 11.51 9.20 15.63
N LYS A 302 12.09 8.45 14.69
CA LYS A 302 13.22 8.88 13.85
C LYS A 302 12.70 9.30 12.49
N ILE A 303 13.33 10.33 11.92
CA ILE A 303 12.99 10.88 10.62
C ILE A 303 14.15 10.63 9.65
N ALA A 304 13.86 10.10 8.48
CA ALA A 304 14.85 9.83 7.44
C ALA A 304 14.46 10.49 6.12
N LEU A 305 15.41 11.11 5.43
CA LEU A 305 15.19 11.68 4.10
C LEU A 305 15.01 10.56 3.07
N LEU A 306 13.86 10.54 2.41
CA LEU A 306 13.61 9.64 1.28
C LEU A 306 14.07 10.34 -0.01
N GLY A 307 15.35 10.12 -0.35
CA GLY A 307 16.03 10.64 -1.54
C GLY A 307 15.46 10.12 -2.86
#